data_AF-A0A7W0VAC7-F1
#
_entry.id   AF-A0A7W0VAC7-F1
#
_cell.length_a   1.000
_cell.length_b   1.000
_cell.length_c   1.000
_cell.angle_alpha   90.00
_cell.angle_beta   90.00
_cell.angle_gamma   90.00
#
_symmetry.space_group_name_H-M   'P 1'
#
loop_
_entity.id
_entity.type
_entity.pdbx_description
1 polymer ?
#
loop_
_entity_poly.entity_id
_entity_poly.type
_entity_poly.pdbx_seq_one_letter_code
_entity_poly.pdbx_strand_id
1 'polypeptide(L)'
;MKARAPRPWIVATLVLASSPACDPERAPEAGVTERADCKHVVAGELRGRAQVAVGLSVQLTLALPIAWPTSSEGVMFLAYPSETLPTGMQRTRLRSPSHRIVFAPVNAAPRIEPLGTSTVLGTQDDMAEPVDPALVDRAEQAIVDVVGGCRTAEQATTDVQAYMKWLDHEPVISQDLVQRNRSFIGWLRTVQR
;
A
#
# COMPACT_ATOMS: atom_id res chain seq x y z
N MET A 1 -42.53 -36.38 -53.97
CA MET A 1 -42.49 -36.49 -55.45
C MET A 1 -41.33 -35.66 -55.97
N LYS A 2 -40.42 -36.27 -56.78
CA LYS A 2 -39.51 -35.71 -57.82
C LYS A 2 -38.68 -34.43 -57.47
N ALA A 3 -37.39 -34.28 -57.76
CA ALA A 3 -36.48 -34.99 -58.66
C ALA A 3 -34.99 -34.68 -58.35
N ARG A 4 -34.14 -35.47 -59.00
CA ARG A 4 -32.66 -35.58 -59.06
C ARG A 4 -31.87 -34.33 -59.51
N ALA A 5 -30.65 -34.22 -58.94
CA ALA A 5 -29.29 -34.02 -59.55
C ALA A 5 -29.02 -32.82 -60.50
N PRO A 6 -27.78 -32.49 -60.92
CA PRO A 6 -26.41 -32.96 -60.57
C PRO A 6 -25.39 -31.82 -60.23
N ARG A 7 -24.14 -32.21 -59.93
CA ARG A 7 -22.96 -31.34 -59.70
C ARG A 7 -22.34 -30.82 -61.01
N PRO A 8 -21.67 -29.65 -60.96
CA PRO A 8 -20.33 -29.48 -61.55
C PRO A 8 -19.38 -28.74 -60.56
N TRP A 9 -18.25 -29.33 -60.15
CA TRP A 9 -16.90 -29.11 -60.72
C TRP A 9 -16.60 -27.65 -61.06
N ILE A 10 -15.97 -26.93 -60.12
CA ILE A 10 -15.24 -25.70 -60.39
C ILE A 10 -13.82 -25.88 -59.85
N VAL A 11 -12.88 -25.81 -60.80
CA VAL A 11 -11.44 -25.67 -60.63
C VAL A 11 -11.17 -24.21 -60.27
N ALA A 12 -10.48 -23.94 -59.16
CA ALA A 12 -9.95 -22.62 -58.85
C ALA A 12 -8.54 -22.75 -58.24
N THR A 13 -7.58 -22.73 -59.17
CA THR A 13 -6.29 -22.03 -59.14
C THR A 13 -5.70 -21.66 -57.77
N LEU A 14 -4.58 -22.33 -57.46
CA LEU A 14 -3.58 -21.86 -56.51
C LEU A 14 -3.09 -20.46 -56.93
N VAL A 15 -3.26 -19.48 -56.05
CA VAL A 15 -2.45 -18.25 -56.07
C VAL A 15 -1.55 -18.31 -54.85
N LEU A 16 -0.27 -18.61 -55.08
CA LEU A 16 0.79 -18.35 -54.11
C LEU A 16 0.93 -16.83 -53.98
N ALA A 17 0.29 -16.25 -52.97
CA ALA A 17 0.64 -14.94 -52.47
C ALA A 17 1.84 -15.12 -51.52
N SER A 18 3.04 -14.79 -52.01
CA SER A 18 4.20 -14.54 -51.17
C SER A 18 3.82 -13.52 -50.11
N SER A 19 3.76 -13.96 -48.85
CA SER A 19 3.69 -13.05 -47.72
C SER A 19 5.03 -12.32 -47.63
N PRO A 20 5.07 -10.97 -47.69
CA PRO A 20 6.27 -10.26 -47.27
C PRO A 20 6.49 -10.55 -45.79
N ALA A 21 7.72 -10.91 -45.46
CA ALA A 21 8.18 -11.07 -44.09
C ALA A 21 7.77 -9.84 -43.28
N CYS A 22 6.94 -10.04 -42.25
CA CYS A 22 6.86 -9.08 -41.16
C CYS A 22 8.17 -9.18 -40.40
N ASP A 23 9.03 -8.20 -40.61
CA ASP A 23 10.15 -7.89 -39.74
C ASP A 23 9.70 -7.91 -38.28
N PRO A 24 10.36 -8.66 -37.39
CA PRO A 24 10.27 -8.46 -35.95
C PRO A 24 11.17 -7.27 -35.55
N GLU A 25 11.00 -6.11 -36.19
CA GLU A 25 11.78 -4.92 -35.86
C GLU A 25 10.92 -3.94 -35.06
N ARG A 26 11.36 -3.74 -33.81
CA ARG A 26 10.86 -2.78 -32.82
C ARG A 26 9.44 -3.03 -32.32
N ALA A 27 9.37 -3.84 -31.26
CA ALA A 27 8.47 -3.50 -30.16
C ALA A 27 8.69 -2.01 -29.83
N PRO A 28 7.63 -1.20 -29.68
CA PRO A 28 7.79 0.13 -29.14
C PRO A 28 8.43 -0.06 -27.77
N GLU A 29 9.67 0.43 -27.63
CA GLU A 29 10.28 0.66 -26.33
C GLU A 29 9.22 1.39 -25.53
N ALA A 30 8.66 0.69 -24.53
CA ALA A 30 7.70 1.24 -23.62
C ALA A 30 8.34 2.50 -23.10
N GLY A 31 7.86 3.65 -23.60
CA GLY A 31 8.35 4.94 -23.20
C GLY A 31 8.32 4.94 -21.69
N VAL A 32 9.50 4.94 -21.09
CA VAL A 32 9.67 5.33 -19.70
C VAL A 32 9.22 6.77 -19.71
N THR A 33 7.92 6.98 -19.54
CA THR A 33 7.35 8.27 -19.23
C THR A 33 8.00 8.63 -17.92
N GLU A 34 9.06 9.42 -18.01
CA GLU A 34 9.62 10.23 -16.95
C GLU A 34 8.43 10.73 -16.12
N ARG A 35 8.23 10.16 -14.93
CA ARG A 35 7.19 10.59 -13.99
C ARG A 35 7.61 11.97 -13.49
N ALA A 36 7.37 12.98 -14.31
CA ALA A 36 8.04 14.27 -14.23
C ALA A 36 7.57 15.18 -13.07
N ASP A 37 6.70 14.71 -12.18
CA ASP A 37 6.27 15.50 -11.01
C ASP A 37 6.03 14.61 -9.78
N CYS A 38 7.07 13.87 -9.36
CA CYS A 38 7.08 13.30 -8.02
C CYS A 38 7.07 14.43 -6.99
N LYS A 39 6.03 14.48 -6.15
CA LYS A 39 5.98 15.40 -5.01
C LYS A 39 6.80 14.79 -3.88
N HIS A 40 8.04 15.25 -3.71
CA HIS A 40 8.83 14.87 -2.55
C HIS A 40 8.14 15.32 -1.27
N VAL A 41 7.66 14.35 -0.49
CA VAL A 41 7.06 14.56 0.83
C VAL A 41 7.81 13.70 1.82
N VAL A 42 8.23 14.29 2.94
CA VAL A 42 8.95 13.59 4.00
C VAL A 42 7.93 12.92 4.92
N ALA A 43 8.03 11.60 5.08
CA ALA A 43 7.12 10.81 5.91
C ALA A 43 7.09 11.27 7.37
N GLY A 44 8.26 11.59 7.94
CA GLY A 44 8.38 12.14 9.28
C GLY A 44 7.62 13.45 9.48
N GLU A 45 7.56 14.32 8.46
CA GLU A 45 6.77 15.56 8.52
C GLU A 45 5.27 15.27 8.51
N LEU A 46 4.82 14.30 7.70
CA LEU A 46 3.42 13.86 7.70
C LEU A 46 3.02 13.26 9.04
N ARG A 47 3.85 12.38 9.61
CA ARG A 47 3.61 11.80 10.93
C ARG A 47 3.58 12.88 12.00
N GLY A 48 4.52 13.83 11.97
CA GLY A 48 4.54 14.96 12.91
C GLY A 48 3.25 15.79 12.85
N ARG A 49 2.78 16.11 11.63
CA ARG A 49 1.51 16.82 11.42
C ARG A 49 0.30 16.00 11.88
N ALA A 50 0.31 14.69 11.65
CA ALA A 50 -0.72 13.79 12.15
C ALA A 50 -0.74 13.77 13.68
N GLN A 51 0.42 13.65 14.33
CA GLN A 51 0.53 13.63 15.80
C GLN A 51 0.00 14.92 16.42
N VAL A 52 0.37 16.08 15.85
CA VAL A 52 -0.15 17.39 16.29
C VAL A 52 -1.67 17.45 16.16
N ALA A 53 -2.24 16.85 15.11
CA ALA A 53 -3.66 16.87 14.84
C ALA A 53 -4.51 16.05 15.84
N VAL A 54 -3.96 14.97 16.42
CA VAL A 54 -4.69 14.07 17.33
C VAL A 54 -4.21 14.06 18.79
N GLY A 55 -3.08 14.70 19.10
CA GLY A 55 -2.54 14.81 20.47
C GLY A 55 -1.60 13.64 20.85
N LEU A 56 -1.09 13.66 22.08
CA LEU A 56 -0.01 12.75 22.54
C LEU A 56 -0.47 11.40 23.11
N SER A 57 -1.76 11.27 23.46
CA SER A 57 -2.30 10.04 24.10
C SER A 57 -2.77 8.98 23.09
N VAL A 58 -2.18 8.99 21.90
CA VAL A 58 -2.48 8.04 20.84
C VAL A 58 -1.20 7.54 20.20
N GLN A 59 -1.19 6.26 19.88
CA GLN A 59 -0.18 5.64 19.05
C GLN A 59 -0.64 5.70 17.59
N LEU A 60 0.17 6.30 16.73
CA LEU A 60 -0.07 6.31 15.29
C LEU A 60 0.50 5.06 14.64
N THR A 61 -0.15 4.59 13.59
CA THR A 61 0.47 3.62 12.67
C THR A 61 1.60 4.27 11.90
N LEU A 62 2.43 3.45 11.24
CA LEU A 62 3.14 3.93 10.06
C LEU A 62 2.13 4.37 8.98
N ALA A 63 2.58 5.19 8.03
CA ALA A 63 1.76 5.62 6.90
C ALA A 63 1.17 4.41 6.15
N LEU A 64 -0.14 4.47 5.92
CA LEU A 64 -0.90 3.49 5.14
C LEU A 64 -1.36 4.15 3.84
N PRO A 65 -1.37 3.45 2.70
CA PRO A 65 -2.05 3.96 1.52
C PRO A 65 -3.56 4.00 1.77
N ILE A 66 -4.26 5.03 1.26
CA ILE A 66 -5.74 5.09 1.36
C ILE A 66 -6.39 3.94 0.59
N ALA A 67 -5.77 3.51 -0.51
CA ALA A 67 -6.19 2.38 -1.32
C ALA A 67 -4.97 1.59 -1.84
N TRP A 68 -5.09 0.26 -1.91
CA TRP A 68 -4.06 -0.60 -2.47
C TRP A 68 -4.66 -1.64 -3.46
N PRO A 69 -4.13 -1.78 -4.69
CA PRO A 69 -3.04 -1.01 -5.30
C PRO A 69 -3.31 0.50 -5.35
N THR A 70 -2.27 1.33 -5.40
CA THR A 70 -2.41 2.79 -5.30
C THR A 70 -3.16 3.35 -6.51
N SER A 71 -4.42 3.73 -6.30
CA SER A 71 -5.22 4.49 -7.27
C SER A 71 -5.42 5.96 -6.86
N SER A 72 -4.89 6.34 -5.69
CA SER A 72 -5.01 7.67 -5.10
C SER A 72 -3.65 8.13 -4.56
N GLU A 73 -3.30 9.40 -4.76
CA GLU A 73 -2.07 10.03 -4.24
C GLU A 73 -2.16 10.38 -2.75
N GLY A 74 -2.71 9.50 -1.91
CA GLY A 74 -2.95 9.82 -0.51
C GLY A 74 -2.60 8.72 0.46
N VAL A 75 -2.13 9.16 1.63
CA VAL A 75 -1.81 8.31 2.77
C VAL A 75 -2.76 8.61 3.92
N MET A 76 -2.89 7.65 4.81
CA MET A 76 -3.61 7.78 6.06
C MET A 76 -2.81 7.24 7.23
N PHE A 77 -3.11 7.76 8.40
CA PHE A 77 -2.66 7.25 9.70
C PHE A 77 -3.89 6.86 10.51
N LEU A 78 -3.79 5.78 11.28
CA LEU A 78 -4.80 5.43 12.29
C LEU A 78 -4.26 5.75 13.68
N ALA A 79 -5.08 6.43 14.49
CA ALA A 79 -4.72 6.82 15.85
C ALA A 79 -5.37 5.91 16.89
N TYR A 80 -4.56 5.07 17.53
CA TYR A 80 -4.96 4.12 18.57
C TYR A 80 -4.81 4.78 19.94
N PRO A 81 -5.90 5.04 20.67
CA PRO A 81 -5.80 5.50 22.05
C PRO A 81 -5.06 4.47 22.89
N SER A 82 -4.06 4.94 23.64
CA SER A 82 -3.22 4.12 24.49
C SER A 82 -3.24 4.60 25.93
N GLU A 83 -3.12 3.67 26.88
CA GLU A 83 -3.10 3.94 28.31
C GLU A 83 -2.05 3.05 28.98
N THR A 84 -1.04 3.65 29.61
CA THR A 84 -0.07 2.93 30.43
C THR A 84 -0.74 2.40 31.70
N LEU A 85 -0.58 1.11 31.98
CA LEU A 85 -1.17 0.46 33.14
C LEU A 85 -0.25 0.54 34.37
N PRO A 86 -0.79 0.80 35.57
CA PRO A 86 -0.01 0.92 36.80
C PRO A 86 0.34 -0.47 37.39
N THR A 87 0.95 -1.36 36.59
CA THR A 87 1.18 -2.77 36.96
C THR A 87 2.59 -3.08 37.45
N GLY A 88 3.46 -2.07 37.61
CA GLY A 88 4.89 -2.25 37.94
C GLY A 88 5.75 -2.79 36.78
N MET A 89 5.11 -3.30 35.72
CA MET A 89 5.67 -3.55 34.39
C MET A 89 5.13 -2.50 33.42
N GLN A 90 5.95 -2.04 32.46
CA GLN A 90 5.49 -1.15 31.37
C GLN A 90 4.58 -1.94 30.43
N ARG A 91 3.28 -1.75 30.61
CA ARG A 91 2.21 -2.37 29.84
C ARG A 91 1.30 -1.28 29.32
N THR A 92 0.99 -1.35 28.04
CA THR A 92 0.12 -0.38 27.39
C THR A 92 -1.18 -1.05 26.95
N ARG A 93 -2.32 -0.56 27.44
CA ARG A 93 -3.63 -0.95 26.94
C ARG A 93 -3.91 -0.17 25.66
N LEU A 94 -4.20 -0.90 24.58
CA LEU A 94 -4.55 -0.32 23.29
C LEU A 94 -6.04 -0.49 23.00
N ARG A 95 -6.63 0.58 22.46
CA ARG A 95 -8.01 0.61 21.99
C ARG A 95 -8.05 0.73 20.46
N SER A 96 -9.20 0.39 19.89
CA SER A 96 -9.42 0.50 18.45
C SER A 96 -9.25 1.95 17.99
N PRO A 97 -8.85 2.18 16.73
CA PRO A 97 -8.62 3.52 16.20
C PRO A 97 -9.78 4.46 16.50
N SER A 98 -9.47 5.60 17.11
CA SER A 98 -10.43 6.67 17.39
C SER A 98 -10.58 7.62 16.21
N HIS A 99 -9.49 7.82 15.47
CA HIS A 99 -9.41 8.73 14.34
C HIS A 99 -8.66 8.09 13.18
N ARG A 100 -9.03 8.51 11.98
CA ARG A 100 -8.26 8.37 10.75
C ARG A 100 -7.80 9.76 10.32
N ILE A 101 -6.50 9.91 10.09
CA ILE A 101 -5.90 11.16 9.62
C ILE A 101 -5.52 10.94 8.16
N VAL A 102 -6.08 11.72 7.24
CA VAL A 102 -5.94 11.53 5.79
C VAL A 102 -5.20 12.71 5.16
N PHE A 103 -4.19 12.41 4.36
CA PHE A 103 -3.50 13.36 3.48
C PHE A 103 -3.79 12.96 2.03
N ALA A 104 -4.73 13.66 1.38
CA ALA A 104 -5.11 13.40 -0.02
C ALA A 104 -5.35 14.71 -0.77
N PRO A 105 -4.45 15.14 -1.68
CA PRO A 105 -3.16 14.51 -2.01
C PRO A 105 -2.17 14.50 -0.84
N VAL A 106 -1.08 13.73 -0.94
CA VAL A 106 -0.12 13.45 0.14
C VAL A 106 0.50 14.72 0.76
N ASN A 107 0.58 15.82 0.02
CA ASN A 107 1.08 17.11 0.50
C ASN A 107 -0.01 18.04 1.07
N ALA A 108 -1.27 17.63 1.09
CA ALA A 108 -2.39 18.45 1.55
C ALA A 108 -2.38 18.67 3.07
N ALA A 109 -3.32 19.50 3.56
CA ALA A 109 -3.65 19.58 4.97
C ALA A 109 -4.26 18.25 5.48
N PRO A 110 -3.96 17.82 6.73
CA PRO A 110 -4.58 16.63 7.28
C PRO A 110 -6.09 16.84 7.44
N ARG A 111 -6.87 15.85 7.00
CA ARG A 111 -8.29 15.73 7.34
C ARG A 111 -8.45 14.69 8.43
N ILE A 112 -9.13 15.03 9.51
CA ILE A 112 -9.33 14.16 10.66
C ILE A 112 -10.76 13.61 10.59
N GLU A 113 -10.88 12.30 10.50
CA GLU A 113 -12.14 11.58 10.45
C GLU A 113 -12.33 10.78 11.74
N PRO A 114 -13.34 11.07 12.57
CA PRO A 114 -13.65 10.26 13.74
C PRO A 114 -14.20 8.89 13.30
N LEU A 115 -13.75 7.81 13.96
CA LEU A 115 -14.14 6.43 13.64
C LEU A 115 -15.20 5.86 14.61
N GLY A 116 -15.67 6.67 15.55
CA GLY A 116 -16.68 6.30 16.53
C GLY A 116 -16.09 5.92 17.89
N THR A 117 -16.82 5.11 18.65
CA THR A 117 -16.41 4.74 20.02
C THR A 117 -15.34 3.65 19.98
N SER A 118 -14.20 3.92 20.62
CA SER A 118 -13.09 2.96 20.69
C SER A 118 -13.34 1.82 21.67
N THR A 119 -13.15 0.58 21.21
CA THR A 119 -13.20 -0.63 22.04
C THR A 119 -11.80 -1.08 22.44
N VAL A 120 -11.64 -1.80 23.56
CA VAL A 120 -10.33 -2.35 23.93
C VAL A 120 -9.94 -3.44 22.93
N LEU A 121 -8.74 -3.33 22.34
CA LEU A 121 -8.16 -4.35 21.47
C LEU A 121 -7.31 -5.34 22.25
N GLY A 122 -6.56 -4.86 23.24
CA GLY A 122 -5.69 -5.70 24.05
C GLY A 122 -4.71 -4.90 24.89
N THR A 123 -3.74 -5.60 25.46
CA THR A 123 -2.61 -5.04 26.19
C THR A 123 -1.32 -5.50 25.52
N GLN A 124 -0.36 -4.60 25.40
CA GLN A 124 0.96 -4.86 24.86
C GLN A 124 2.01 -4.69 25.97
N ASP A 125 2.96 -5.62 26.01
CA ASP A 125 4.13 -5.52 26.89
C ASP A 125 5.17 -4.63 26.21
N ASP A 126 5.62 -3.57 26.88
CA ASP A 126 6.61 -2.64 26.32
C ASP A 126 8.06 -3.16 26.46
N MET A 127 8.23 -4.46 26.76
CA MET A 127 9.53 -5.11 26.99
C MET A 127 10.13 -5.77 25.75
N ALA A 128 9.47 -5.67 24.59
CA ALA A 128 10.01 -6.21 23.35
C ALA A 128 11.26 -5.44 22.91
N GLU A 129 12.20 -6.13 22.24
CA GLU A 129 13.39 -5.48 21.69
C GLU A 129 12.98 -4.41 20.67
N PRO A 130 13.45 -3.16 20.81
CA PRO A 130 13.04 -2.07 19.94
C PRO A 130 13.45 -2.35 18.49
N VAL A 131 12.53 -2.11 17.56
CA VAL A 131 12.86 -2.11 16.13
C VAL A 131 13.77 -0.92 15.83
N ASP A 132 14.79 -1.11 14.99
CA ASP A 132 15.67 -0.02 14.55
C ASP A 132 14.84 1.13 13.94
N PRO A 133 14.83 2.32 14.56
CA PRO A 133 14.04 3.45 14.10
C PRO A 133 14.37 3.87 12.66
N ALA A 134 15.64 3.74 12.24
CA ALA A 134 16.05 4.10 10.89
C ALA A 134 15.50 3.14 9.82
N LEU A 135 15.21 1.89 10.18
CA LEU A 135 14.53 0.94 9.31
C LEU A 135 13.03 1.26 9.21
N VAL A 136 12.41 1.63 10.32
CA VAL A 136 10.99 2.01 10.37
C VAL A 136 10.72 3.28 9.56
N ASP A 137 11.57 4.30 9.70
CA ASP A 137 11.45 5.55 8.95
C ASP A 137 11.65 5.35 7.45
N ARG A 138 12.61 4.49 7.04
CA ARG A 138 12.79 4.12 5.63
C ARG A 138 11.58 3.37 5.07
N ALA A 139 11.01 2.44 5.82
CA ALA A 139 9.81 1.72 5.38
C ALA A 139 8.62 2.67 5.17
N GLU A 140 8.43 3.61 6.09
CA GLU A 140 7.36 4.60 5.95
C GLU A 140 7.60 5.54 4.77
N GLN A 141 8.83 6.05 4.61
CA GLN A 141 9.19 6.89 3.47
C GLN A 141 8.95 6.17 2.15
N ALA A 142 9.30 4.89 2.05
CA ALA A 142 9.07 4.11 0.85
C ALA A 142 7.58 4.00 0.49
N ILE A 143 6.68 3.91 1.48
CA ILE A 143 5.23 3.91 1.23
C ILE A 143 4.78 5.27 0.71
N VAL A 144 5.23 6.36 1.34
CA VAL A 144 4.94 7.73 0.91
C VAL A 144 5.43 7.96 -0.52
N ASP A 145 6.63 7.49 -0.86
CA ASP A 145 7.21 7.61 -2.21
C ASP A 145 6.41 6.82 -3.25
N VAL A 146 5.95 5.60 -2.92
CA VAL A 146 5.11 4.79 -3.81
C VAL A 146 3.76 5.47 -4.06
N VAL A 147 3.13 5.98 -3.01
CA VAL A 147 1.85 6.69 -3.09
C VAL A 147 1.98 8.03 -3.82
N GLY A 148 3.08 8.75 -3.60
CA GLY A 148 3.41 10.01 -4.26
C GLY A 148 3.92 9.87 -5.70
N GLY A 149 4.02 8.64 -6.21
CA GLY A 149 4.47 8.35 -7.58
C GLY A 149 6.00 8.42 -7.79
N CYS A 150 6.76 8.71 -6.74
CA CYS A 150 8.22 8.85 -6.74
C CYS A 150 8.96 7.52 -6.95
N ARG A 151 8.35 6.41 -6.53
CA ARG A 151 8.87 5.05 -6.74
C ARG A 151 7.74 4.12 -7.17
N THR A 152 8.08 2.98 -7.79
CA THR A 152 7.12 1.88 -7.98
C THR A 152 7.10 0.97 -6.76
N ALA A 153 6.04 0.17 -6.61
CA ALA A 153 5.92 -0.80 -5.53
C ALA A 153 7.09 -1.81 -5.55
N GLU A 154 7.52 -2.22 -6.76
CA GLU A 154 8.63 -3.14 -6.96
C GLU A 154 9.95 -2.53 -6.47
N GLN A 155 10.21 -1.27 -6.81
CA GLN A 155 11.41 -0.55 -6.36
C GLN A 155 11.46 -0.35 -4.84
N ALA A 156 10.30 -0.26 -4.19
CA ALA A 156 10.19 -0.02 -2.74
C ALA A 156 10.30 -1.29 -1.89
N THR A 157 10.25 -2.48 -2.51
CA THR A 157 10.20 -3.80 -1.85
C THR A 157 11.18 -3.95 -0.69
N THR A 158 12.47 -3.66 -0.89
CA THR A 158 13.50 -3.82 0.15
C THR A 158 13.25 -2.92 1.37
N ASP A 159 12.85 -1.68 1.14
CA ASP A 159 12.65 -0.70 2.21
C ASP A 159 11.38 -1.01 3.01
N VAL A 160 10.29 -1.42 2.33
CA VAL A 160 9.01 -1.73 3.00
C VAL A 160 9.06 -3.02 3.83
N GLN A 161 10.08 -3.87 3.69
CA GLN A 161 10.22 -5.08 4.53
C GLN A 161 10.31 -4.75 6.03
N ALA A 162 10.88 -3.60 6.39
CA ALA A 162 10.93 -3.16 7.78
C ALA A 162 9.55 -2.79 8.36
N TYR A 163 8.55 -2.52 7.50
CA TYR A 163 7.16 -2.34 7.92
C TYR A 163 6.61 -3.59 8.61
N MET A 164 6.91 -4.77 8.06
CA MET A 164 6.47 -6.04 8.64
C MET A 164 7.15 -6.33 9.97
N LYS A 165 8.43 -5.98 10.12
CA LYS A 165 9.13 -6.07 11.42
C LYS A 165 8.46 -5.19 12.48
N TRP A 166 8.02 -3.99 12.08
CA TRP A 166 7.23 -3.13 12.96
C TRP A 166 5.88 -3.77 13.32
N LEU A 167 5.17 -4.37 12.37
CA LEU A 167 3.92 -5.10 12.64
C LEU A 167 4.11 -6.28 13.60
N ASP A 168 5.24 -7.00 13.50
CA ASP A 168 5.55 -8.10 14.41
C ASP A 168 5.84 -7.61 15.84
N HIS A 169 6.39 -6.41 15.96
CA HIS A 169 6.62 -5.75 17.26
C HIS A 169 5.33 -5.14 17.86
N GLU A 170 4.33 -4.86 17.02
CA GLU A 170 3.05 -4.25 17.40
C GLU A 170 1.87 -5.23 17.20
N PRO A 171 1.82 -6.36 17.92
CA PRO A 171 0.91 -7.47 17.59
C PRO A 171 -0.58 -7.08 17.69
N VAL A 172 -0.94 -6.23 18.65
CA VAL A 172 -2.33 -5.77 18.84
C VAL A 172 -2.77 -4.88 17.68
N ILE A 173 -1.91 -3.95 17.25
CA ILE A 173 -2.16 -3.08 16.10
C ILE A 173 -2.17 -3.89 14.82
N SER A 174 -1.21 -4.81 14.66
CA SER A 174 -1.06 -5.68 13.49
C SER A 174 -2.31 -6.51 13.24
N GLN A 175 -2.89 -7.12 14.28
CA GLN A 175 -4.12 -7.90 14.15
C GLN A 175 -5.30 -7.06 13.63
N ASP A 176 -5.46 -5.83 14.12
CA ASP A 176 -6.51 -4.90 13.67
C ASP A 176 -6.22 -4.39 12.24
N LEU A 177 -4.97 -4.05 11.92
CA LEU A 177 -4.56 -3.59 10.59
C LEU A 177 -4.76 -4.64 9.51
N VAL A 178 -4.49 -5.91 9.81
CA VAL A 178 -4.77 -7.02 8.88
C VAL A 178 -6.23 -7.04 8.47
N GLN A 179 -7.15 -6.69 9.38
CA GLN A 179 -8.58 -6.68 9.06
C GLN A 179 -8.98 -5.46 8.22
N ARG A 180 -8.40 -4.29 8.50
CA ARG A 180 -8.75 -3.01 7.87
C ARG A 180 -8.08 -2.78 6.52
N ASN A 181 -6.86 -3.28 6.34
CA ASN A 181 -5.99 -2.99 5.20
C ASN A 181 -5.52 -4.28 4.50
N ARG A 182 -6.44 -5.25 4.35
CA ARG A 182 -6.15 -6.60 3.84
C ARG A 182 -5.32 -6.61 2.56
N SER A 183 -5.64 -5.76 1.59
CA SER A 183 -4.94 -5.72 0.30
C SER A 183 -3.48 -5.28 0.44
N PHE A 184 -3.24 -4.21 1.20
CA PHE A 184 -1.89 -3.67 1.42
C PHE A 184 -1.04 -4.64 2.25
N ILE A 185 -1.58 -5.14 3.36
CA ILE A 185 -0.88 -6.10 4.23
C ILE A 185 -0.64 -7.43 3.50
N GLY A 186 -1.59 -7.84 2.64
CA GLY A 186 -1.43 -8.99 1.76
C GLY A 186 -0.24 -8.83 0.82
N TRP A 187 -0.12 -7.68 0.15
CA TRP A 187 1.03 -7.35 -0.69
C TRP A 187 2.34 -7.34 0.10
N LEU A 188 2.40 -6.70 1.27
CA LEU A 188 3.60 -6.68 2.12
C LEU A 188 4.12 -8.09 2.44
N ARG A 189 3.22 -9.06 2.67
CA ARG A 189 3.60 -10.46 2.90
C ARG A 189 4.12 -11.17 1.66
N THR A 190 3.72 -10.76 0.45
CA THR A 190 4.23 -11.33 -0.79
C THR A 190 5.66 -10.91 -1.09
N VAL A 191 6.03 -9.68 -0.71
CA VAL A 191 7.36 -9.11 -0.99
C VAL A 191 8.42 -9.45 0.07
N GLN A 192 8.04 -10.20 1.10
CA GLN A 192 8.96 -10.79 2.10
C GLN A 192 9.47 -12.19 1.72
N ARG A 193 8.86 -12.84 0.74
CA ARG A 193 9.25 -14.18 0.27
C ARG A 193 10.32 -14.06 -0.81
#